data_AF-E4N6Y5-F1
#
_entry.id   AF-E4N6Y5-F1
#
_cell.length_a   1.000
_cell.length_b   1.000
_cell.length_c   1.000
_cell.angle_alpha   90.00
_cell.angle_beta   90.00
_cell.angle_gamma   90.00
#
_symmetry.space_group_name_H-M   'P 1'
#
loop_
_entity.id
_entity.type
_entity.pdbx_description
1 polymer ?
#
loop_
_entity_poly.entity_id
_entity_poly.type
_entity_poly.pdbx_seq_one_letter_code
_entity_poly.pdbx_strand_id
1 'polypeptide(L)'
;MDQGRFPGGGVGGGGGGGGGGAGGGALRRVVHAARRAGDAVAVFEEAAPVLARTLPFDVWAGVLLDPVTLFNVGGSFRHGVGAAWLPRMLDIEYREGDVNLMPQLARQEAPVGSLATALDVRMG
;
A
#
# COMPACT_ATOMS: atom_id res chain seq x y z
N MET A 1 61.03 1.27 28.09
CA MET A 1 59.73 0.96 28.71
C MET A 1 58.94 0.17 27.68
N ASP A 2 59.13 -1.15 27.75
CA ASP A 2 58.17 -2.15 27.27
C ASP A 2 56.93 -2.07 28.16
N GLN A 3 55.75 -2.32 27.58
CA GLN A 3 54.58 -3.02 28.16
C GLN A 3 53.42 -2.98 27.16
N GLY A 4 53.12 -4.14 26.56
CA GLY A 4 51.72 -4.53 26.38
C GLY A 4 51.18 -4.73 24.96
N ARG A 5 51.72 -5.71 24.22
CA ARG A 5 50.92 -6.48 23.24
C ARG A 5 50.17 -7.57 24.00
N PHE A 6 48.84 -7.65 23.91
CA PHE A 6 48.11 -8.93 23.92
C PHE A 6 46.82 -8.88 23.06
N PRO A 7 46.41 -10.03 22.49
CA PRO A 7 45.44 -10.17 21.41
C PRO A 7 44.05 -10.57 21.91
N GLY A 8 43.07 -10.59 21.00
CA GLY A 8 41.89 -11.44 21.14
C GLY A 8 40.58 -10.69 20.95
N GLY A 9 39.67 -11.33 20.21
CA GLY A 9 38.28 -10.89 20.10
C GLY A 9 37.84 -10.62 18.67
N GLY A 10 38.01 -11.59 17.77
CA GLY A 10 37.11 -11.69 16.62
C GLY A 10 35.70 -11.85 17.17
N VAL A 11 34.89 -10.80 17.05
CA VAL A 11 33.44 -10.91 17.22
C VAL A 11 32.86 -10.92 15.83
N GLY A 12 32.81 -12.12 15.25
CA GLY A 12 31.81 -12.44 14.27
C GLY A 12 30.44 -12.33 14.93
N GLY A 13 29.81 -11.17 14.82
CA GLY A 13 28.35 -11.04 14.86
C GLY A 13 27.90 -11.07 13.41
N GLY A 14 27.58 -12.23 12.85
CA GLY A 14 26.34 -12.90 13.20
C GLY A 14 25.30 -12.33 12.26
N GLY A 15 25.23 -12.94 11.07
CA GLY A 15 24.25 -12.59 10.05
C GLY A 15 22.85 -12.59 10.64
N GLY A 16 22.28 -11.39 10.78
CA GLY A 16 20.86 -11.19 11.01
C GLY A 16 20.11 -11.46 9.71
N GLY A 17 20.10 -12.72 9.27
CA GLY A 17 19.16 -13.24 8.30
C GLY A 17 17.77 -13.27 8.93
N GLY A 18 17.17 -12.10 9.11
CA GLY A 18 15.76 -11.96 9.40
C GLY A 18 15.01 -12.12 8.09
N GLY A 19 14.36 -13.27 7.91
CA GLY A 19 13.60 -13.62 6.72
C GLY A 19 12.59 -12.55 6.34
N GLY A 20 13.01 -11.60 5.51
CA GLY A 20 12.12 -10.75 4.75
C GLY A 20 11.54 -11.62 3.66
N GLY A 21 10.40 -12.25 3.90
CA GLY A 21 9.63 -12.87 2.83
C GLY A 21 9.47 -11.89 1.66
N ALA A 22 9.18 -12.40 0.46
CA ALA A 22 9.05 -11.58 -0.75
C ALA A 22 8.24 -10.27 -0.54
N GLY A 23 7.22 -10.32 0.34
CA GLY A 23 6.43 -9.16 0.76
C GLY A 23 7.18 -8.08 1.59
N GLY A 24 8.07 -8.46 2.50
CA GLY A 24 8.85 -7.48 3.30
C GLY A 24 9.85 -6.70 2.46
N GLY A 25 10.42 -7.33 1.43
CA GLY A 25 11.25 -6.66 0.44
C GLY A 25 10.45 -5.73 -0.48
N ALA A 26 9.24 -6.14 -0.88
CA ALA A 26 8.34 -5.32 -1.69
C ALA A 26 7.89 -4.06 -0.93
N LEU A 27 7.45 -4.20 0.33
CA LEU A 27 7.03 -3.07 1.16
C LEU A 27 8.14 -2.03 1.30
N ARG A 28 9.37 -2.45 1.60
CA ARG A 28 10.52 -1.53 1.68
C ARG A 28 10.75 -0.75 0.40
N ARG A 29 10.62 -1.39 -0.76
CA ARG A 29 10.79 -0.73 -2.07
C ARG A 29 9.66 0.26 -2.34
N VAL A 30 8.42 -0.08 -1.98
CA VAL A 30 7.26 0.82 -2.08
C VAL A 30 7.45 2.05 -1.18
N VAL A 31 7.85 1.85 0.08
CA VAL A 31 8.13 2.96 1.01
C VAL A 31 9.26 3.85 0.49
N HIS A 32 10.31 3.25 -0.11
CA HIS A 32 11.40 4.02 -0.68
C HIS A 32 10.96 4.87 -1.88
N ALA A 33 10.14 4.31 -2.78
CA ALA A 33 9.54 5.03 -3.90
C ALA A 33 8.65 6.18 -3.42
N ALA A 34 7.72 5.89 -2.50
CA ALA A 34 6.82 6.90 -1.92
C ALA A 34 7.54 8.10 -1.30
N ARG A 35 8.71 7.89 -0.67
CA ARG A 35 9.52 8.97 -0.07
C ARG A 35 10.18 9.90 -1.09
N ARG A 36 10.28 9.49 -2.35
CA ARG A 36 10.91 10.25 -3.43
C ARG A 36 9.90 10.94 -4.34
N ALA A 37 8.63 10.56 -4.24
CA ALA A 37 7.55 11.15 -5.01
C ALA A 37 7.44 12.66 -4.77
N GLY A 38 7.23 13.42 -5.83
CA GLY A 38 7.09 14.89 -5.77
C GLY A 38 5.73 15.35 -5.23
N ASP A 39 4.70 14.50 -5.32
CA ASP A 39 3.37 14.75 -4.81
C ASP A 39 2.65 13.43 -4.45
N ALA A 40 1.44 13.55 -3.89
CA ALA A 40 0.68 12.40 -3.42
C ALA A 40 0.19 11.47 -4.55
N VAL A 41 0.00 11.97 -5.77
CA VAL A 41 -0.39 11.13 -6.91
C VAL A 41 0.82 10.35 -7.42
N ALA A 42 1.99 10.99 -7.46
CA ALA A 42 3.25 10.35 -7.85
C ALA A 42 3.61 9.15 -6.95
N VAL A 43 3.18 9.15 -5.68
CA VAL A 43 3.33 7.98 -4.80
C VAL A 43 2.73 6.72 -5.42
N PHE A 44 1.54 6.81 -6.02
CA PHE A 44 0.88 5.65 -6.63
C PHE A 44 1.62 5.20 -7.89
N GLU A 45 1.96 6.15 -8.76
CA GLU A 45 2.64 5.89 -10.04
C GLU A 45 4.02 5.25 -9.83
N GLU A 46 4.74 5.63 -8.77
CA GLU A 46 6.02 5.02 -8.44
C GLU A 46 5.88 3.67 -7.70
N ALA A 47 4.83 3.49 -6.89
CA ALA A 47 4.61 2.26 -6.13
C ALA A 47 4.05 1.12 -7.00
N ALA A 48 3.16 1.40 -7.95
CA ALA A 48 2.46 0.39 -8.73
C ALA A 48 3.41 -0.58 -9.49
N PRO A 49 4.47 -0.13 -10.19
CA PRO A 49 5.41 -1.02 -10.86
C PRO A 49 6.19 -1.93 -9.89
N VAL A 50 6.40 -1.49 -8.65
CA VAL A 50 7.05 -2.29 -7.61
C VAL A 50 6.10 -3.37 -7.11
N LEU A 51 4.83 -3.02 -6.87
CA LEU A 51 3.78 -3.93 -6.43
C LEU A 51 3.46 -4.99 -7.48
N ALA A 52 3.40 -4.62 -8.75
CA ALA A 52 3.08 -5.53 -9.86
C ALA A 52 4.04 -6.74 -9.97
N ARG A 53 5.26 -6.63 -9.44
CA ARG A 53 6.25 -7.72 -9.41
C ARG A 53 5.97 -8.76 -8.32
N THR A 54 5.09 -8.46 -7.38
CA THR A 54 4.82 -9.30 -6.20
C THR A 54 3.34 -9.65 -6.08
N LEU A 55 2.46 -8.73 -6.48
CA LEU A 55 1.03 -8.92 -6.59
C LEU A 55 0.63 -8.62 -8.04
N PRO A 56 0.38 -9.63 -8.88
CA PRO A 56 -0.05 -9.40 -10.25
C PRO A 56 -1.46 -8.78 -10.23
N PHE A 57 -1.61 -7.67 -10.95
CA PHE A 57 -2.89 -7.02 -11.22
C PHE A 57 -2.89 -6.56 -12.67
N ASP A 58 -4.04 -6.66 -13.33
CA ASP A 58 -4.20 -6.16 -14.70
C ASP A 58 -4.41 -4.63 -14.72
N VAL A 59 -5.03 -4.12 -13.66
CA VAL A 59 -5.52 -2.75 -13.56
C VAL A 59 -5.41 -2.26 -12.11
N TRP A 60 -5.10 -0.97 -11.94
CA TRP A 60 -5.10 -0.32 -10.63
C TRP A 60 -5.67 1.10 -10.73
N ALA A 61 -6.19 1.59 -9.60
CA ALA A 61 -6.54 2.99 -9.38
C ALA A 61 -6.11 3.40 -7.98
N GLY A 62 -5.68 4.65 -7.81
CA GLY A 62 -5.34 5.24 -6.52
C GLY A 62 -6.27 6.41 -6.23
N VAL A 63 -6.74 6.53 -5.00
CA VAL A 63 -7.63 7.61 -4.55
C VAL A 63 -6.97 8.36 -3.40
N LEU A 64 -7.04 9.69 -3.43
CA LEU A 64 -6.66 10.57 -2.33
C LEU A 64 -7.91 10.99 -1.59
N LEU A 65 -7.90 10.80 -0.27
CA LEU A 65 -8.99 11.19 0.60
C LEU A 65 -8.55 12.34 1.49
N ASP A 66 -9.42 13.33 1.68
CA ASP A 66 -9.26 14.29 2.77
C ASP A 66 -9.37 13.52 4.11
N PRO A 67 -8.39 13.60 5.01
CA PRO A 67 -8.37 12.76 6.21
C PRO A 67 -9.48 13.09 7.22
N VAL A 68 -10.09 14.27 7.12
CA VAL A 68 -11.15 14.70 8.06
C VAL A 68 -12.51 14.21 7.58
N THR A 69 -12.82 14.46 6.30
CA THR A 69 -14.14 14.20 5.71
C THR A 69 -14.22 12.84 5.01
N LEU A 70 -13.07 12.26 4.65
CA LEU A 70 -12.91 11.08 3.80
C LEU A 70 -13.53 11.26 2.41
N PHE A 71 -13.67 12.50 1.95
CA PHE A 71 -14.03 12.80 0.57
C PHE A 71 -12.84 12.57 -0.36
N ASN A 72 -13.14 12.02 -1.54
CA ASN A 72 -12.20 11.94 -2.64
C ASN A 72 -11.81 13.35 -3.10
N VAL A 73 -10.53 13.69 -2.95
CA VAL A 73 -9.93 14.97 -3.36
C VAL A 73 -9.00 14.83 -4.56
N GLY A 74 -8.84 13.62 -5.09
CA GLY A 74 -7.96 13.35 -6.22
C GLY A 74 -7.56 11.88 -6.32
N GLY A 75 -6.60 11.59 -7.19
CA GLY A 75 -6.14 10.23 -7.40
C GLY A 75 -5.57 9.98 -8.78
N SER A 76 -5.13 8.74 -9.03
CA SER A 76 -4.81 8.25 -10.36
C SER A 76 -5.84 7.20 -10.78
N PHE A 77 -6.62 7.55 -11.80
CA PHE A 77 -7.60 6.66 -12.43
C PHE A 77 -7.17 6.23 -13.84
N ARG A 78 -5.99 6.68 -14.29
CA ARG A 78 -5.51 6.56 -15.67
C ARG A 78 -5.53 5.13 -16.18
N HIS A 79 -5.28 4.17 -15.29
CA HIS A 79 -5.24 2.75 -15.60
C HIS A 79 -6.55 2.04 -15.24
N GLY A 80 -7.35 2.59 -14.32
CA GLY A 80 -8.54 1.96 -13.75
C GLY A 80 -9.87 2.35 -14.40
N VAL A 81 -10.16 3.64 -14.44
CA VAL A 81 -11.49 4.15 -14.77
C VAL A 81 -11.34 5.37 -15.66
N GLY A 82 -11.85 5.27 -16.89
CA GLY A 82 -11.87 6.41 -17.82
C GLY A 82 -12.68 7.57 -17.25
N ALA A 83 -12.28 8.81 -17.55
CA ALA A 83 -12.88 10.02 -16.97
C ALA A 83 -14.42 10.10 -17.10
N ALA A 84 -14.98 9.52 -18.17
CA ALA A 84 -16.43 9.45 -18.39
C ALA A 84 -17.20 8.66 -17.30
N TRP A 85 -16.52 7.74 -16.60
CA TRP A 85 -17.11 6.87 -15.59
C TRP A 85 -16.92 7.37 -14.16
N LEU A 86 -16.11 8.42 -13.96
CA LEU A 86 -15.87 9.01 -12.64
C LEU A 86 -17.16 9.45 -11.92
N PRO A 87 -18.13 10.11 -12.58
CA PRO A 87 -19.38 10.48 -11.90
C PRO A 87 -20.14 9.27 -11.37
N ARG A 88 -20.20 8.19 -12.18
CA ARG A 88 -20.89 6.96 -11.78
C ARG A 88 -20.20 6.27 -10.61
N MET A 89 -18.87 6.23 -10.61
CA MET A 89 -18.08 5.69 -9.50
C MET A 89 -18.35 6.44 -8.19
N LEU A 90 -18.42 7.77 -8.24
CA LEU A 90 -18.74 8.59 -7.07
C LEU A 90 -20.17 8.37 -6.57
N ASP A 91 -21.14 8.17 -7.46
CA ASP A 91 -22.52 7.84 -7.07
C ASP A 91 -22.59 6.49 -6.32
N ILE A 92 -21.85 5.47 -6.78
CA ILE A 92 -21.75 4.18 -6.10
C ILE A 92 -21.16 4.36 -4.69
N GLU A 93 -20.04 5.08 -4.60
CA GLU A 93 -19.29 5.29 -3.36
C GLU A 93 -20.08 6.12 -2.32
N TYR A 94 -20.81 7.16 -2.74
CA TYR A 94 -21.40 8.11 -1.79
C TYR A 94 -22.92 8.04 -1.66
N ARG A 95 -23.63 7.37 -2.57
CA ARG A 95 -25.12 7.42 -2.63
C ARG A 95 -25.79 6.06 -2.56
N GLU A 96 -25.18 5.02 -3.13
CA GLU A 96 -25.85 3.73 -3.31
C GLU A 96 -25.48 2.67 -2.27
N GLY A 97 -24.41 2.89 -1.51
CA GLY A 97 -23.95 1.98 -0.46
C GLY A 97 -23.24 0.75 -1.03
N ASP A 98 -21.91 0.79 -1.04
CA ASP A 98 -21.05 -0.32 -1.45
C ASP A 98 -20.67 -1.20 -0.23
N VAL A 99 -20.24 -2.44 -0.47
CA VAL A 99 -19.63 -3.32 0.56
C VAL A 99 -18.22 -2.89 0.93
N ASN A 100 -17.56 -2.07 0.09
CA ASN A 100 -16.18 -1.61 0.25
C ASN A 100 -16.07 -0.07 0.21
N LEU A 101 -16.94 0.61 0.94
CA LEU A 101 -16.88 2.08 1.03
C LEU A 101 -15.51 2.53 1.55
N MET A 102 -14.84 3.40 0.81
CA MET A 102 -13.55 3.99 1.12
C MET A 102 -13.53 4.64 2.52
N PRO A 103 -14.55 5.41 2.96
CA PRO A 103 -14.60 5.92 4.33
C PRO A 103 -14.66 4.84 5.41
N GLN A 104 -15.23 3.68 5.10
CA GLN A 104 -15.30 2.56 6.04
C GLN A 104 -13.97 1.83 6.10
N LEU A 105 -13.38 1.49 4.94
CA LEU A 105 -12.08 0.83 4.85
C LEU A 105 -10.97 1.66 5.51
N ALA A 106 -10.95 2.97 5.27
CA ALA A 106 -9.94 3.87 5.83
C ALA A 106 -9.94 3.92 7.38
N ARG A 107 -11.03 3.53 8.03
CA ARG A 107 -11.17 3.49 9.50
C ARG A 107 -10.92 2.11 10.10
N GLN A 108 -10.72 1.07 9.30
CA GLN A 108 -10.47 -0.28 9.78
C GLN A 108 -9.01 -0.45 10.23
N GLU A 109 -8.80 -1.32 11.24
CA GLU A 109 -7.46 -1.69 11.70
C GLU A 109 -6.65 -2.39 10.59
N ALA A 110 -7.32 -3.22 9.78
CA ALA A 110 -6.81 -3.74 8.53
C ALA A 110 -7.63 -3.13 7.38
N PRO A 111 -7.12 -2.08 6.69
CA PRO A 111 -7.88 -1.33 5.69
C PRO A 111 -7.93 -2.08 4.35
N VAL A 112 -8.43 -3.32 4.36
CA VAL A 112 -8.51 -4.21 3.21
C VAL A 112 -9.90 -4.80 3.13
N GLY A 113 -10.59 -4.50 2.03
CA GLY A 113 -11.90 -5.07 1.70
C GLY A 113 -11.75 -6.29 0.80
N SER A 114 -12.55 -7.34 1.07
CA SER A 114 -12.63 -8.53 0.23
C SER A 114 -14.08 -8.84 -0.10
N LEU A 115 -14.40 -8.88 -1.39
CA LEU A 115 -15.75 -9.23 -1.84
C LEU A 115 -16.13 -10.66 -1.42
N ALA A 116 -15.18 -11.60 -1.45
CA ALA A 116 -15.43 -12.98 -1.02
C ALA A 116 -15.87 -13.03 0.45
N THR A 117 -15.16 -12.33 1.32
CA THR A 117 -15.50 -12.25 2.75
C THR A 117 -16.86 -11.58 2.98
N ALA A 118 -17.17 -10.52 2.23
CA ALA A 118 -18.47 -9.85 2.32
C ALA A 118 -19.64 -10.74 1.90
N LEU A 119 -19.44 -11.63 0.91
CA LEU A 119 -20.46 -12.56 0.44
C LEU A 119 -20.68 -13.73 1.41
N ASP A 120 -19.62 -14.24 2.05
CA ASP A 120 -19.74 -15.32 3.04
C ASP A 120 -20.59 -14.90 4.25
N VAL A 121 -20.47 -13.64 4.70
CA VAL A 121 -21.28 -13.09 5.82
C VAL A 121 -22.76 -12.95 5.45
N ARG A 122 -23.10 -12.82 4.17
CA ARG A 122 -24.49 -12.70 3.70
C ARG A 122 -25.18 -14.04 3.50
N MET A 123 -24.42 -15.14 3.42
CA MET A 123 -24.94 -16.48 3.17
C MET A 123 -24.98 -17.37 4.43
N GLY A 124 -24.48 -16.88 5.57
CA GLY A 124 -24.62 -17.51 6.90
C GLY A 124 -25.68 -16.82 7.74
#